data_AF-A0A835MV70-F1
#
_entry.id   AF-A0A835MV70-F1
#
_cell.length_a   1.000
_cell.length_b   1.000
_cell.length_c   1.000
_cell.angle_alpha   90.00
_cell.angle_beta   90.00
_cell.angle_gamma   90.00
#
_symmetry.space_group_name_H-M   'P 1'
#
loop_
_entity.id
_entity.type
_entity.pdbx_description
1 polymer ?
#
loop_
_entity_poly.entity_id
_entity_poly.type
_entity_poly.pdbx_seq_one_letter_code
_entity_poly.pdbx_strand_id
1 'polypeptide(L)'
;MVESLSVPTFRVGHTITTNALDVLYKTIKFEGVTMTALLAKAIALAFVKHPLMNSSCRDGNNFTYTCRLNIVVVVAIDGGLITPVLQDVDKEINSNNEFW
;
A
#
# COMPACT_ATOMS: atom_id res chain seq x y z
N MET A 1 16.55 -2.35 11.63
CA MET A 1 15.54 -2.51 12.71
C MET A 1 15.82 -1.59 13.90
N VAL A 2 17.08 -1.43 14.33
CA VAL A 2 17.44 -0.58 15.48
C VAL A 2 17.05 0.89 15.30
N GLU A 3 17.31 1.47 14.12
CA GLU A 3 16.95 2.87 13.80
C GLU A 3 15.45 3.17 13.97
N SER A 4 14.57 2.20 13.66
CA SER A 4 13.12 2.37 13.76
C SER A 4 12.62 2.51 15.20
N LEU A 5 13.43 2.14 16.20
CA LEU A 5 13.09 2.28 17.62
C LEU A 5 13.08 3.74 18.09
N SER A 6 13.76 4.62 17.36
CA SER A 6 13.79 6.07 17.65
C SER A 6 12.48 6.78 17.30
N VAL A 7 11.64 6.16 16.46
CA VAL A 7 10.38 6.75 15.99
C VAL A 7 9.27 6.44 17.00
N PRO A 8 8.56 7.45 17.54
CA PRO A 8 7.41 7.20 18.41
C PRO A 8 6.31 6.48 17.61
N THR A 9 5.79 5.38 18.15
CA THR A 9 4.74 4.58 17.49
C THR A 9 3.49 4.49 18.35
N PHE A 10 2.34 4.54 17.70
CA PHE A 10 1.04 4.19 18.27
C PHE A 10 0.31 3.26 17.30
N ARG A 11 -0.64 2.48 17.80
CA ARG A 11 -1.35 1.48 16.99
C ARG A 11 -2.84 1.78 17.00
N VAL A 12 -3.43 1.79 15.81
CA VAL A 12 -4.88 1.91 15.61
C VAL A 12 -5.38 0.62 14.95
N GLY A 13 -6.42 0.04 15.52
CA GLY A 13 -7.11 -1.14 14.98
C GLY A 13 -8.55 -0.81 14.65
N HIS A 14 -9.03 -1.32 13.52
CA HIS A 14 -10.43 -1.20 13.12
C HIS A 14 -10.90 -2.49 12.43
N THR A 15 -12.12 -2.91 12.75
CA THR A 15 -12.75 -4.07 12.11
C THR A 15 -13.51 -3.62 10.87
N ILE A 16 -13.23 -4.24 9.72
CA ILE A 16 -13.88 -3.93 8.46
C ILE A 16 -14.74 -5.13 8.05
N THR A 17 -15.99 -4.88 7.68
CA THR A 17 -16.87 -5.90 7.08
C THR A 17 -16.53 -6.07 5.59
N THR A 18 -16.15 -7.28 5.18
CA THR A 18 -15.66 -7.53 3.80
C THR A 18 -16.73 -8.03 2.83
N ASN A 19 -18.00 -8.17 3.24
CA ASN A 19 -19.05 -8.78 2.40
C ASN A 19 -19.10 -8.22 0.97
N ALA A 20 -19.13 -6.90 0.80
CA ALA A 20 -19.17 -6.27 -0.53
C ALA A 20 -17.86 -6.45 -1.31
N LEU A 21 -16.73 -6.44 -0.59
CA LEU A 21 -15.40 -6.65 -1.17
C LEU A 21 -15.22 -8.09 -1.64
N ASP A 22 -15.76 -9.07 -0.91
CA ASP A 22 -15.73 -10.49 -1.28
C ASP A 22 -16.59 -10.77 -2.51
N VAL A 23 -17.75 -10.10 -2.64
CA VAL A 23 -18.59 -10.16 -3.84
C VAL A 23 -17.81 -9.61 -5.05
N LEU A 24 -17.20 -8.44 -4.91
CA LEU A 24 -16.38 -7.83 -5.96
C LEU A 24 -15.21 -8.75 -6.36
N TYR A 25 -14.48 -9.28 -5.38
CA TYR A 25 -13.33 -10.15 -5.62
C TYR A 25 -13.74 -11.41 -6.39
N LYS A 26 -14.87 -12.04 -6.04
CA LYS A 26 -15.39 -13.19 -6.79
C LYS A 26 -15.66 -12.87 -8.26
N THR A 27 -16.14 -11.67 -8.56
CA THR A 27 -16.39 -11.23 -9.93
C THR A 27 -15.09 -11.03 -10.68
N ILE A 28 -14.10 -10.33 -10.13
CA ILE A 28 -12.88 -9.98 -10.90
C ILE A 28 -11.77 -11.02 -10.83
N LYS A 29 -11.91 -12.08 -10.03
CA LYS A 29 -10.87 -13.11 -9.84
C LYS A 29 -10.45 -13.79 -11.14
N PHE A 30 -11.36 -13.94 -12.10
CA PHE A 30 -11.04 -14.57 -13.38
C PHE A 30 -10.13 -13.69 -14.26
N GLU A 31 -10.05 -12.39 -13.97
CA GLU A 31 -9.16 -11.44 -14.67
C GLU A 31 -7.73 -11.46 -14.11
N GLY A 32 -7.45 -12.33 -13.12
CA GLY A 32 -6.12 -12.46 -12.52
C GLY A 32 -5.85 -11.47 -11.38
N VAL A 33 -6.81 -10.63 -11.01
CA VAL A 33 -6.68 -9.67 -9.92
C VAL A 33 -6.61 -10.41 -8.57
N THR A 34 -5.64 -10.03 -7.73
CA THR A 34 -5.45 -10.58 -6.38
C THR A 34 -6.01 -9.66 -5.30
N MET A 35 -6.33 -10.24 -4.14
CA MET A 35 -6.77 -9.47 -2.96
C MET A 35 -5.73 -8.42 -2.53
N THR A 36 -4.44 -8.75 -2.61
CA THR A 36 -3.35 -7.83 -2.29
C THR A 36 -3.33 -6.62 -3.21
N ALA A 37 -3.58 -6.81 -4.50
CA ALA A 37 -3.67 -5.72 -5.48
C ALA A 37 -4.87 -4.80 -5.19
N LEU A 38 -6.03 -5.35 -4.84
CA LEU A 38 -7.19 -4.57 -4.41
C LEU A 38 -6.90 -3.72 -3.16
N LEU A 39 -6.23 -4.31 -2.17
CA LEU A 39 -5.83 -3.59 -0.96
C LEU A 39 -4.81 -2.49 -1.26
N ALA A 40 -3.81 -2.77 -2.10
CA ALA A 40 -2.84 -1.77 -2.54
C ALA A 40 -3.53 -0.58 -3.23
N LYS A 41 -4.52 -0.84 -4.09
CA LYS A 41 -5.32 0.20 -4.74
C LYS A 41 -6.17 1.00 -3.75
N ALA A 42 -6.79 0.34 -2.78
CA ALA A 42 -7.54 1.04 -1.74
C ALA A 42 -6.65 1.96 -0.89
N ILE A 43 -5.43 1.53 -0.56
CA ILE A 43 -4.42 2.32 0.16
C ILE A 43 -3.98 3.52 -0.69
N ALA A 44 -3.71 3.32 -1.99
CA ALA A 44 -3.35 4.40 -2.91
C ALA A 44 -4.42 5.50 -2.93
N LEU A 45 -5.69 5.11 -3.08
CA LEU A 45 -6.83 6.04 -3.05
C LEU A 45 -6.98 6.76 -1.71
N ALA A 46 -6.66 6.09 -0.60
CA ALA A 46 -6.67 6.72 0.72
C ALA A 46 -5.55 7.76 0.86
N PHE A 47 -4.35 7.49 0.33
CA PHE A 47 -3.24 8.44 0.35
C PHE A 47 -3.45 9.66 -0.54
N VAL A 48 -4.14 9.52 -1.67
CA VAL A 48 -4.57 10.66 -2.49
C VAL A 48 -5.46 11.62 -1.67
N LYS A 49 -6.35 11.08 -0.83
CA LYS A 49 -7.20 11.88 0.06
C LYS A 49 -6.47 12.42 1.30
N HIS A 50 -5.42 11.73 1.75
CA HIS A 50 -4.67 12.04 2.96
C HIS A 50 -3.15 12.06 2.70
N PRO A 51 -2.63 13.06 1.97
CA PRO A 51 -1.23 13.10 1.51
C PRO A 51 -0.21 13.18 2.63
N LEU A 52 -0.60 13.67 3.82
CA LEU A 52 0.28 13.74 5.00
C LEU A 52 0.81 12.37 5.41
N MET A 53 0.06 11.29 5.15
CA MET A 53 0.46 9.93 5.49
C MET A 53 1.56 9.38 4.58
N ASN A 54 1.81 9.98 3.41
CA ASN A 54 2.90 9.65 2.49
C ASN A 54 4.12 10.60 2.67
N SER A 55 4.34 11.08 3.89
CA SER A 55 5.48 11.94 4.22
C SER A 55 6.53 11.17 5.02
N SER A 56 7.79 11.63 4.96
CA SER A 56 8.86 11.13 5.81
C SER A 56 9.40 12.24 6.71
N CYS A 57 9.75 11.88 7.94
CA CYS A 57 10.45 12.76 8.87
C CYS A 57 11.71 12.03 9.32
N ARG A 58 12.86 12.39 8.72
CA ARG A 58 14.13 11.69 8.96
C ARG A 58 14.81 12.18 10.24
N ASP A 59 14.77 13.49 10.50
CA ASP A 59 15.58 14.13 11.52
C ASP A 59 14.75 14.81 12.62
N GLY A 60 13.44 14.52 12.70
CA GLY A 60 12.51 15.13 13.66
C GLY A 60 12.17 16.60 13.41
N ASN A 61 12.98 17.31 12.61
CA ASN A 61 12.86 18.74 12.40
C ASN A 61 12.08 19.10 11.12
N ASN A 62 12.17 18.27 10.08
CA ASN A 62 11.57 18.56 8.78
C ASN A 62 10.72 17.39 8.27
N PHE A 63 9.60 17.70 7.64
CA PHE A 63 8.79 16.76 6.88
C PHE A 63 9.10 16.87 5.39
N THR A 64 9.33 15.74 4.74
CA THR A 64 9.49 15.64 3.28
C THR A 64 8.23 15.05 2.69
N TYR A 65 7.53 15.85 1.89
CA TYR A 65 6.32 15.44 1.18
C TYR A 65 6.69 14.89 -0.20
N THR A 66 6.29 13.65 -0.48
CA THR A 66 6.58 13.01 -1.76
C THR A 66 5.29 12.89 -2.58
N CYS A 67 5.31 13.38 -3.82
CA CYS A 67 4.15 13.29 -4.70
C CYS A 67 3.97 11.89 -5.32
N ARG A 68 5.03 11.08 -5.38
CA ARG A 68 4.96 9.70 -5.87
C ARG A 68 4.45 8.77 -4.77
N LEU A 69 3.47 7.95 -5.11
CA LEU A 69 2.93 6.93 -4.23
C LEU A 69 3.52 5.58 -4.59
N ASN A 70 4.44 5.12 -3.75
CA ASN A 70 5.06 3.80 -3.88
C ASN A 70 4.66 2.95 -2.67
N ILE A 71 4.15 1.73 -2.91
CA ILE A 71 3.76 0.81 -1.85
C ILE A 71 4.74 -0.35 -1.81
N VAL A 72 5.35 -0.56 -0.64
CA VAL A 72 6.17 -1.75 -0.38
C VAL A 72 5.26 -2.89 0.06
N VAL A 73 5.29 -4.00 -0.67
CA VAL A 73 4.59 -5.22 -0.29
C VAL A 73 5.60 -6.16 0.35
N VAL A 74 5.34 -6.55 1.60
CA VAL A 74 6.19 -7.42 2.36
C VAL A 74 5.84 -8.88 2.04
N VAL A 75 6.77 -9.63 1.46
CA VAL A 75 6.57 -11.03 1.05
C VAL A 75 7.51 -11.93 1.85
N ALA A 76 6.93 -12.91 2.54
CA ALA A 76 7.69 -13.92 3.26
C ALA A 76 8.30 -14.93 2.26
N ILE A 77 9.55 -15.29 2.49
CA ILE A 77 10.28 -16.32 1.75
C ILE A 77 10.91 -17.30 2.74
N ASP A 78 11.33 -18.46 2.26
CA ASP A 78 12.04 -19.42 3.12
C ASP A 78 13.34 -18.80 3.64
N GLY A 79 13.39 -18.58 4.95
CA GLY A 79 14.54 -17.99 5.63
C GLY A 79 14.58 -16.45 5.65
N GLY A 80 13.53 -15.76 5.24
CA GLY A 80 13.55 -14.29 5.32
C GLY A 80 12.32 -13.56 4.78
N LEU A 81 12.57 -12.33 4.37
CA LEU A 81 11.55 -11.39 3.93
C LEU A 81 12.12 -10.56 2.78
N ILE A 82 11.37 -10.48 1.68
CA ILE A 82 11.67 -9.54 0.60
C ILE A 82 10.59 -8.45 0.54
N THR A 83 10.99 -7.28 0.07
CA THR A 83 10.15 -6.08 0.04
C THR A 83 10.08 -5.50 -1.37
N PRO A 84 9.39 -6.18 -2.31
CA PRO A 84 9.10 -5.60 -3.63
C PRO A 84 8.33 -4.28 -3.50
N VAL A 85 8.64 -3.36 -4.41
CA VAL A 85 8.04 -2.02 -4.46
C VAL A 85 7.08 -1.96 -5.64
N LEU A 86 5.82 -1.60 -5.37
CA LEU A 86 4.85 -1.20 -6.36
C LEU A 86 5.00 0.31 -6.56
N GLN A 87 5.41 0.71 -7.76
CA GLN A 87 5.68 2.12 -8.07
C GLN A 87 4.47 2.81 -8.65
N ASP A 88 4.33 4.11 -8.35
CA ASP A 88 3.30 5.00 -8.90
C ASP A 88 1.88 4.39 -8.88
N VAL A 89 1.48 3.86 -7.71
CA VAL A 89 0.22 3.09 -7.53
C VAL A 89 -1.07 3.90 -7.72
N ASP A 90 -0.95 5.23 -7.84
CA ASP A 90 -2.03 6.17 -8.07
C ASP A 90 -2.29 6.45 -9.56
N LYS A 91 -1.38 6.06 -10.45
CA LYS A 91 -1.57 6.21 -11.90
C LYS A 91 -2.56 5.16 -12.42
N GLU A 92 -3.40 5.56 -13.36
CA GLU A 92 -4.39 4.66 -13.96
C GLU A 92 -3.74 3.48 -14.68
N ILE A 93 -4.43 2.35 -14.64
CA ILE A 93 -4.17 1.18 -15.47
C ILE A 93 -4.52 1.59 -16.90
N ASN A 94 -3.52 1.79 -17.75
CA ASN A 94 -3.78 1.93 -19.18
C ASN A 94 -4.42 0.63 -19.69
N SER A 95 -5.42 0.75 -20.57
CA SER A 95 -6.27 -0.31 -21.15
C SER A 95 -5.56 -1.51 -21.81
N ASN A 96 -4.23 -1.61 -21.70
CA ASN A 96 -3.38 -2.56 -22.39
C ASN A 96 -2.74 -3.63 -21.48
N ASN A 97 -3.18 -3.78 -20.22
CA ASN A 97 -2.67 -4.82 -19.31
C ASN A 97 -1.14 -4.81 -19.12
N GLU A 98 -0.48 -3.67 -19.35
CA GLU A 98 0.93 -3.49 -19.02
C GLU A 98 1.04 -2.87 -17.62
N PHE A 99 1.28 -3.77 -16.67
CA PHE A 99 1.30 -3.62 -15.21
C PHE A 99 -0.09 -3.58 -14.53
N TRP A 100 -0.33 -4.71 -13.86
CA TRP A 100 -1.55 -5.26 -13.25
C TRP A 100 -2.44 -6.04 -14.20
#